data_AF-A0A7S4IX27-F1
#
_entry.id   AF-A0A7S4IX27-F1
#
_cell.length_a   1.000
_cell.length_b   1.000
_cell.length_c   1.000
_cell.angle_alpha   90.00
_cell.angle_beta   90.00
_cell.angle_gamma   90.00
#
_symmetry.space_group_name_H-M   'P 1'
#
loop_
_entity.id
_entity.type
_entity.pdbx_description
1 polymer ?
#
loop_
_entity_poly.entity_id
_entity_poly.type
_entity_poly.pdbx_seq_one_letter_code
_entity_poly.pdbx_strand_id
1 'polypeptide(L)'
;EAEALNQNGRGGRLEPRLASCSSDYSAEASMHIYVRRRSELQNTTMIEAPTILLSLVSAVAVDATYSIVASDARTRRVGGAGATCIPSADVYGALYFSAPNRSVLHSQGYLYEREDILTAAVEMMKRGESIGDTLAKAKELDAGRTLNGQPLAELRQFGMADFNDGGGQFSSSPRSHGGYTGKSLAEVYESMGILNTEQVDGGADRRDGRRYSFHAQGNVVAAGTVAGMRDGFLLADEDESDDMYSCDVAGRLMSSMVRVAEGGLGDMRCIDDHGGVSATGAFLHVDNPDGTEWIHVNEVGDGSYEPVEEVRQRFLEWRKSHPCPGGIGNETSVWTIVNGTDPSPDETDAHISSPESPDSNSGSSRSTAYIGNLAIFGFAFIFTKRNIA
;
A
#
# COMPACT_ATOMS: atom_id res chain seq x y z
N GLU A 1 18.72 44.44 11.14
CA GLU A 1 19.34 45.08 9.95
C GLU A 1 19.42 44.01 8.87
N ALA A 2 18.73 44.03 7.72
CA ALA A 2 17.71 44.85 7.07
C ALA A 2 16.91 43.84 6.20
N GLU A 3 15.55 43.83 6.17
CA GLU A 3 14.70 44.52 5.17
C GLU A 3 15.25 44.51 3.73
N ALA A 4 14.53 44.38 2.62
CA ALA A 4 13.14 44.15 2.19
C ALA A 4 13.15 44.52 0.68
N LEU A 5 12.18 44.03 -0.13
CA LEU A 5 11.64 44.55 -1.42
C LEU A 5 11.20 43.33 -2.26
N ASN A 6 9.92 42.97 -2.43
CA ASN A 6 8.77 43.66 -3.05
C ASN A 6 9.11 44.36 -4.38
N GLN A 7 8.60 43.82 -5.50
CA GLN A 7 7.83 44.59 -6.48
C GLN A 7 7.13 43.72 -7.56
N ASN A 8 5.83 43.97 -7.65
CA ASN A 8 4.89 43.80 -8.77
C ASN A 8 5.47 43.57 -10.18
N GLY A 9 4.93 42.56 -10.86
CA GLY A 9 4.98 42.42 -12.32
C GLY A 9 3.62 41.99 -12.90
N ARG A 10 2.84 42.98 -13.35
CA ARG A 10 1.66 42.79 -14.21
C ARG A 10 2.10 42.33 -15.61
N GLY A 11 1.33 41.43 -16.21
CA GLY A 11 1.07 41.43 -17.66
C GLY A 11 1.40 40.14 -18.38
N GLY A 12 0.43 39.62 -19.14
CA GLY A 12 0.71 38.66 -20.22
C GLY A 12 -0.28 37.51 -20.33
N ARG A 13 -1.51 37.78 -20.77
CA ARG A 13 -2.43 36.78 -21.30
C ARG A 13 -1.90 36.32 -22.67
N LEU A 14 -1.50 35.06 -22.79
CA LEU A 14 -1.25 34.41 -24.08
C LEU A 14 -1.91 33.04 -24.07
N GLU A 15 -3.03 32.94 -24.78
CA GLU A 15 -3.56 31.66 -25.24
C GLU A 15 -2.71 31.12 -26.40
N PRO A 16 -2.48 29.80 -26.46
CA PRO A 16 -2.22 29.13 -27.71
C PRO A 16 -3.43 28.28 -28.14
N ARG A 17 -3.86 28.64 -29.34
CA ARG A 17 -4.75 27.96 -30.28
C ARG A 17 -4.63 26.42 -30.28
N LEU A 18 -5.81 25.81 -30.26
CA LEU A 18 -6.12 24.47 -30.74
C LEU A 18 -5.58 24.25 -32.17
N ALA A 19 -4.82 23.17 -32.37
CA ALA A 19 -4.54 22.61 -33.68
C ALA A 19 -4.95 21.12 -33.66
N SER A 20 -6.06 20.84 -34.34
CA SER A 20 -6.52 19.50 -34.68
C SER A 20 -5.65 18.92 -35.79
N CYS A 21 -5.14 17.71 -35.60
CA CYS A 21 -4.68 16.86 -36.70
C CYS A 21 -5.31 15.48 -36.54
N SER A 22 -6.36 15.23 -37.32
CA SER A 22 -6.81 13.88 -37.67
C SER A 22 -5.91 13.36 -38.78
N SER A 23 -5.42 12.14 -38.66
CA SER A 23 -5.00 11.36 -39.83
C SER A 23 -5.39 9.91 -39.63
N ASP A 24 -6.46 9.55 -40.32
CA ASP A 24 -6.84 8.20 -40.68
C ASP A 24 -5.68 7.47 -41.37
N TYR A 25 -5.41 6.22 -40.99
CA TYR A 25 -4.70 5.27 -41.83
C TYR A 25 -5.47 3.94 -41.90
N SER A 26 -6.33 3.88 -42.92
CA SER A 26 -6.44 2.82 -43.93
C SER A 26 -5.91 1.42 -43.58
N ALA A 27 -6.85 0.49 -43.52
CA ALA A 27 -6.67 -0.96 -43.61
C ALA A 27 -6.50 -1.43 -45.06
N GLU A 28 -5.49 -2.27 -45.32
CA GLU A 28 -5.34 -3.21 -46.45
C GLU A 28 -4.34 -4.29 -45.97
N ALA A 29 -4.35 -5.57 -46.33
CA ALA A 29 -5.21 -6.42 -47.13
C ALA A 29 -4.87 -7.90 -46.79
N SER A 30 -5.82 -8.78 -47.06
CA SER A 30 -5.72 -10.24 -47.03
C SER A 30 -4.65 -10.81 -47.96
N MET A 31 -4.04 -11.95 -47.59
CA MET A 31 -3.59 -12.95 -48.59
C MET A 31 -3.63 -14.39 -48.04
N HIS A 32 -4.29 -15.26 -48.80
CA HIS A 32 -4.55 -16.67 -48.56
C HIS A 32 -3.41 -17.59 -49.06
N ILE A 33 -3.15 -18.66 -48.29
CA ILE A 33 -2.92 -20.08 -48.68
C ILE A 33 -1.77 -20.42 -49.66
N TYR A 34 -0.79 -21.24 -49.21
CA TYR A 34 -0.41 -22.47 -49.93
C TYR A 34 0.22 -23.56 -49.02
N VAL A 35 -0.09 -24.82 -49.36
CA VAL A 35 0.26 -26.09 -48.71
C VAL A 35 1.54 -26.68 -49.32
N ARG A 36 2.46 -27.28 -48.54
CA ARG A 36 3.16 -28.52 -48.96
C ARG A 36 3.91 -29.24 -47.84
N ARG A 37 3.76 -30.57 -47.86
CA ARG A 37 4.38 -31.59 -47.00
C ARG A 37 5.37 -32.42 -47.84
N ARG A 38 6.59 -32.69 -47.32
CA ARG A 38 7.51 -33.85 -47.53
C ARG A 38 8.96 -33.40 -47.28
N SER A 39 9.62 -33.90 -46.23
CA SER A 39 10.47 -35.11 -46.18
C SER A 39 11.73 -35.03 -47.07
N GLU A 40 12.91 -34.94 -46.47
CA GLU A 40 14.05 -35.86 -46.68
C GLU A 40 15.28 -35.44 -45.87
N LEU A 41 16.00 -36.45 -45.37
CA LEU A 41 17.31 -36.37 -44.73
C LEU A 41 18.37 -35.83 -45.69
N GLN A 42 19.38 -35.14 -45.16
CA GLN A 42 20.80 -35.39 -45.52
C GLN A 42 21.80 -34.65 -44.62
N ASN A 43 22.71 -35.44 -44.05
CA ASN A 43 24.16 -35.24 -43.92
C ASN A 43 24.76 -33.92 -43.40
N THR A 44 25.23 -34.01 -42.15
CA THR A 44 26.59 -33.65 -41.66
C THR A 44 27.41 -32.63 -42.45
N THR A 45 27.54 -31.44 -41.88
CA THR A 45 28.77 -30.65 -41.84
C THR A 45 28.95 -30.08 -40.43
N MET A 46 30.06 -30.44 -39.76
CA MET A 46 30.47 -29.79 -38.52
C MET A 46 30.95 -28.38 -38.86
N ILE A 47 30.09 -27.39 -38.61
CA ILE A 47 30.47 -25.99 -38.54
C ILE A 47 30.71 -25.71 -37.05
N GLU A 48 31.93 -25.33 -36.70
CA GLU A 48 32.26 -24.81 -35.38
C GLU A 48 31.43 -23.54 -35.14
N ALA A 49 30.30 -23.70 -34.46
CA ALA A 49 29.44 -22.60 -34.07
C ALA A 49 30.18 -21.79 -32.98
N PRO A 50 30.31 -20.47 -33.13
CA PRO A 50 30.81 -19.63 -32.05
C PRO A 50 29.86 -19.83 -30.87
N THR A 51 30.42 -20.27 -29.74
CA THR A 51 29.72 -20.34 -28.47
C THR A 51 29.37 -18.91 -28.07
N ILE A 52 28.22 -18.43 -28.53
CA ILE A 52 27.61 -17.20 -28.04
C ILE A 52 27.25 -17.50 -26.59
N LEU A 53 28.11 -17.06 -25.68
CA LEU A 53 27.85 -17.01 -24.25
C LEU A 53 26.73 -15.99 -24.04
N LEU A 54 25.50 -16.44 -24.26
CA LEU A 54 24.29 -15.69 -23.96
C LEU A 54 24.25 -15.53 -22.45
N SER A 55 24.82 -14.43 -21.96
CA SER A 55 24.75 -14.04 -20.56
C SER A 55 23.29 -13.74 -20.25
N LEU A 56 22.56 -14.78 -19.84
CA LEU A 56 21.25 -14.68 -19.20
C LEU A 56 21.44 -13.93 -17.88
N VAL A 57 21.42 -12.60 -17.96
CA VAL A 57 21.27 -11.75 -16.79
C VAL A 57 19.80 -11.88 -16.38
N SER A 58 19.51 -12.92 -15.61
CA SER A 58 18.18 -13.18 -15.08
C SER A 58 17.82 -12.13 -14.01
N ALA A 59 16.80 -11.35 -14.34
CA ALA A 59 15.83 -10.66 -13.50
C ALA A 59 16.27 -10.31 -12.06
N VAL A 60 16.76 -9.08 -11.88
CA VAL A 60 16.79 -8.46 -10.55
C VAL A 60 15.37 -7.95 -10.27
N ALA A 61 14.52 -8.78 -9.66
CA ALA A 61 13.18 -8.38 -9.27
C ALA A 61 13.25 -7.51 -8.01
N VAL A 62 13.15 -6.21 -8.22
CA VAL A 62 12.97 -5.22 -7.16
C VAL A 62 11.54 -4.72 -7.29
N ASP A 63 10.63 -5.27 -6.48
CA ASP A 63 9.20 -5.06 -6.69
C ASP A 63 8.45 -4.45 -5.50
N ALA A 64 7.54 -3.57 -5.91
CA ALA A 64 6.98 -2.38 -5.27
C ALA A 64 7.96 -1.34 -4.75
N THR A 65 7.61 -0.12 -5.09
CA THR A 65 8.46 1.04 -4.94
C THR A 65 7.97 1.88 -3.80
N TYR A 66 6.65 2.07 -3.70
CA TYR A 66 6.03 2.70 -2.56
C TYR A 66 4.75 1.97 -2.18
N SER A 67 4.53 1.86 -0.88
CA SER A 67 3.33 1.23 -0.34
C SER A 67 3.01 1.71 1.06
N ILE A 68 1.76 1.52 1.46
CA ILE A 68 1.23 1.87 2.76
C ILE A 68 0.32 0.76 3.26
N VAL A 69 0.46 0.40 4.54
CA VAL A 69 -0.45 -0.50 5.25
C VAL A 69 -1.19 0.27 6.33
N ALA A 70 -2.42 -0.14 6.62
CA ALA A 70 -3.21 0.48 7.68
C ALA A 70 -4.18 -0.48 8.37
N SER A 71 -4.54 -0.13 9.60
CA SER A 71 -5.56 -0.80 10.42
C SER A 71 -6.61 0.21 10.88
N ASP A 72 -7.87 -0.20 10.95
CA ASP A 72 -8.99 0.56 11.54
C ASP A 72 -9.50 -0.16 12.79
N ALA A 73 -9.13 0.34 13.96
CA ALA A 73 -9.45 -0.27 15.25
C ALA A 73 -10.96 -0.33 15.54
N ARG A 74 -11.77 0.52 14.91
CA ARG A 74 -13.23 0.56 15.09
C ARG A 74 -13.91 -0.56 14.30
N THR A 75 -13.53 -0.72 13.04
CA THR A 75 -14.13 -1.73 12.15
C THR A 75 -13.39 -3.06 12.16
N ARG A 76 -12.20 -3.10 12.80
CA ARG A 76 -11.28 -4.25 12.84
C ARG A 76 -10.81 -4.70 11.44
N ARG A 77 -10.88 -3.78 10.47
CA ARG A 77 -10.36 -3.98 9.11
C ARG A 77 -8.88 -3.67 9.05
N VAL A 78 -8.18 -4.38 8.19
CA VAL A 78 -6.79 -4.12 7.83
C VAL A 78 -6.69 -4.02 6.32
N GLY A 79 -5.73 -3.26 5.81
CA GLY A 79 -5.58 -3.12 4.37
C GLY A 79 -4.25 -2.50 3.99
N GLY A 80 -4.04 -2.39 2.69
CA GLY A 80 -2.86 -1.79 2.11
C GLY A 80 -3.10 -1.32 0.69
N ALA A 81 -2.26 -0.38 0.28
CA ALA A 81 -2.16 0.09 -1.09
C ALA A 81 -0.69 0.21 -1.46
N GLY A 82 -0.37 0.06 -2.74
CA GLY A 82 1.00 0.17 -3.20
C GLY A 82 1.09 0.18 -4.71
N ALA A 83 2.27 0.56 -5.21
CA ALA A 83 2.53 0.66 -6.63
C ALA A 83 4.00 0.35 -6.96
N THR A 84 4.27 -0.02 -8.21
CA THR A 84 5.60 -0.40 -8.71
C THR A 84 5.83 0.10 -10.13
N CYS A 85 7.09 0.34 -10.50
CA CYS A 85 7.51 0.51 -11.90
C CYS A 85 8.12 -0.77 -12.47
N ILE A 86 7.35 -1.85 -12.41
CA ILE A 86 7.64 -3.11 -13.09
C ILE A 86 6.45 -3.40 -13.99
N PRO A 87 6.60 -3.18 -15.31
CA PRO A 87 5.54 -3.41 -16.26
C PRO A 87 5.02 -4.84 -16.18
N SER A 88 3.70 -5.00 -16.31
CA SER A 88 3.06 -6.33 -16.32
C SER A 88 3.20 -7.17 -15.04
N ALA A 89 3.73 -6.62 -13.94
CA ALA A 89 3.82 -7.32 -12.67
C ALA A 89 2.58 -7.10 -11.80
N ASP A 90 2.06 -8.19 -11.24
CA ASP A 90 1.08 -8.12 -10.17
C ASP A 90 1.79 -7.83 -8.84
N VAL A 91 1.63 -6.60 -8.38
CA VAL A 91 2.27 -6.08 -7.17
C VAL A 91 1.61 -6.63 -5.90
N TYR A 92 0.29 -6.87 -5.95
CA TYR A 92 -0.48 -7.24 -4.78
C TYR A 92 0.03 -8.56 -4.18
N GLY A 93 0.14 -9.61 -4.99
CA GLY A 93 0.59 -10.93 -4.54
C GLY A 93 2.03 -10.96 -4.04
N ALA A 94 2.87 -10.00 -4.47
CA ALA A 94 4.23 -9.86 -4.00
C ALA A 94 4.34 -9.09 -2.67
N LEU A 95 3.45 -8.14 -2.40
CA LEU A 95 3.56 -7.27 -1.23
C LEU A 95 2.70 -7.65 -0.05
N TYR A 96 1.44 -7.99 -0.31
CA TYR A 96 0.40 -7.91 0.71
C TYR A 96 0.29 -9.21 1.51
N PHE A 97 0.42 -9.08 2.83
CA PHE A 97 0.21 -10.18 3.77
C PHE A 97 -0.64 -9.68 4.93
N SER A 98 -1.68 -10.42 5.30
CA SER A 98 -2.55 -10.06 6.41
C SER A 98 -2.78 -11.20 7.39
N ALA A 99 -3.04 -10.80 8.63
CA ALA A 99 -3.74 -11.61 9.62
C ALA A 99 -5.02 -10.83 9.93
N PRO A 100 -6.14 -11.13 9.24
CA PRO A 100 -7.40 -10.42 9.43
C PRO A 100 -7.80 -10.30 10.90
N ASN A 101 -8.42 -9.18 11.27
CA ASN A 101 -8.73 -8.82 12.66
C ASN A 101 -7.51 -8.76 13.60
N ARG A 102 -6.27 -8.72 13.08
CA ARG A 102 -5.05 -8.52 13.87
C ARG A 102 -4.11 -7.48 13.31
N SER A 103 -3.56 -7.73 12.12
CA SER A 103 -2.48 -6.91 11.57
C SER A 103 -2.31 -7.12 10.06
N VAL A 104 -1.57 -6.22 9.44
CA VAL A 104 -1.19 -6.25 8.02
C VAL A 104 0.31 -5.96 7.88
N LEU A 105 0.92 -6.56 6.87
CA LEU A 105 2.34 -6.49 6.54
C LEU A 105 2.49 -6.28 5.02
N HIS A 106 3.32 -5.31 4.65
CA HIS A 106 3.91 -5.24 3.33
C HIS A 106 5.39 -5.61 3.39
N SER A 107 5.87 -6.35 2.39
CA SER A 107 7.29 -6.67 2.22
C SER A 107 7.76 -6.29 0.81
N GLN A 108 8.73 -5.37 0.72
CA GLN A 108 9.27 -4.86 -0.54
C GLN A 108 10.81 -4.75 -0.52
N GLY A 109 11.41 -4.21 -1.59
CA GLY A 109 12.85 -4.19 -1.82
C GLY A 109 13.31 -5.48 -2.51
N TYR A 110 14.26 -6.20 -1.92
CA TYR A 110 14.70 -7.50 -2.45
C TYR A 110 13.73 -8.62 -2.08
N LEU A 111 13.11 -9.25 -3.08
CA LEU A 111 12.02 -10.22 -2.87
C LEU A 111 12.43 -11.70 -2.93
N TYR A 112 13.67 -12.01 -3.27
CA TYR A 112 14.12 -13.40 -3.43
C TYR A 112 14.33 -14.09 -2.06
N GLU A 113 14.11 -15.41 -2.00
CA GLU A 113 14.34 -16.25 -0.82
C GLU A 113 13.77 -15.68 0.49
N ARG A 114 12.47 -15.35 0.51
CA ARG A 114 11.78 -14.79 1.71
C ARG A 114 10.55 -15.55 2.17
N GLU A 115 10.19 -16.64 1.50
CA GLU A 115 8.93 -17.36 1.76
C GLU A 115 8.84 -17.85 3.20
N ASP A 116 9.94 -18.37 3.75
CA ASP A 116 10.02 -18.83 5.14
C ASP A 116 9.97 -17.67 6.15
N ILE A 117 10.55 -16.52 5.79
CA ILE A 117 10.51 -15.28 6.57
C ILE A 117 9.08 -14.76 6.67
N LEU A 118 8.39 -14.65 5.54
CA LEU A 118 7.01 -14.20 5.46
C LEU A 118 6.06 -15.18 6.15
N THR A 119 6.28 -16.48 5.98
CA THR A 119 5.51 -17.52 6.69
C THR A 119 5.64 -17.34 8.20
N ALA A 120 6.86 -17.18 8.72
CA ALA A 120 7.08 -16.96 10.14
C ALA A 120 6.43 -15.66 10.64
N ALA A 121 6.55 -14.57 9.88
CA ALA A 121 5.95 -13.28 10.22
C ALA A 121 4.42 -13.35 10.27
N VAL A 122 3.78 -13.96 9.26
CA VAL A 122 2.32 -14.15 9.22
C VAL A 122 1.84 -15.04 10.38
N GLU A 123 2.58 -16.08 10.74
CA GLU A 123 2.22 -16.90 11.91
C GLU A 123 2.36 -16.13 13.23
N MET A 124 3.35 -15.23 13.35
CA MET A 124 3.47 -14.33 14.50
C MET A 124 2.31 -13.32 14.56
N MET A 125 1.96 -12.72 13.42
CA MET A 125 0.79 -11.85 13.28
C MET A 125 -0.51 -12.54 13.71
N LYS A 126 -0.72 -13.80 13.28
CA LYS A 126 -1.88 -14.62 13.69
C LYS A 126 -1.93 -14.90 15.19
N ARG A 127 -0.78 -15.03 15.85
CA ARG A 127 -0.69 -15.16 17.31
C ARG A 127 -0.85 -13.84 18.05
N GLY A 128 -0.79 -12.70 17.36
CA GLY A 128 -0.83 -11.38 17.97
C GLY A 128 0.47 -11.00 18.66
N GLU A 129 1.61 -11.52 18.19
CA GLU A 129 2.93 -11.07 18.62
C GLU A 129 3.12 -9.58 18.27
N SER A 130 4.01 -8.88 18.98
CA SER A 130 4.23 -7.47 18.70
C SER A 130 4.84 -7.27 17.30
N ILE A 131 4.58 -6.11 16.69
CA ILE A 131 5.23 -5.71 15.42
C ILE A 131 6.76 -5.72 15.58
N GLY A 132 7.27 -5.24 16.72
CA GLY A 132 8.71 -5.22 17.00
C GLY A 132 9.33 -6.62 16.99
N ASP A 133 8.70 -7.58 17.66
CA ASP A 133 9.17 -8.97 17.69
C ASP A 133 9.06 -9.63 16.32
N THR A 134 7.98 -9.35 15.59
CA THR A 134 7.75 -9.88 14.23
C THR A 134 8.83 -9.39 13.27
N LEU A 135 9.15 -8.09 13.27
CA LEU A 135 10.20 -7.51 12.45
C LEU A 135 11.60 -7.96 12.89
N ALA A 136 11.84 -8.11 14.19
CA ALA A 136 13.10 -8.65 14.70
C ALA A 136 13.31 -10.10 14.25
N LYS A 137 12.25 -10.93 14.30
CA LYS A 137 12.30 -12.31 13.82
C LYS A 137 12.51 -12.39 12.32
N ALA A 138 11.87 -11.51 11.54
CA ALA A 138 12.09 -11.45 10.09
C ALA A 138 13.57 -11.19 9.77
N LYS A 139 14.20 -10.22 10.44
CA LYS A 139 15.64 -9.92 10.29
C LYS A 139 16.53 -11.07 10.74
N GLU A 140 16.17 -11.75 11.84
CA GLU A 140 16.91 -12.92 12.33
C GLU A 140 16.91 -14.07 11.30
N LEU A 141 15.78 -14.32 10.63
CA LEU A 141 15.66 -15.37 9.62
C LEU A 141 16.41 -15.06 8.31
N ASP A 142 16.62 -13.78 8.01
CA ASP A 142 17.52 -13.34 6.94
C ASP A 142 19.01 -13.41 7.34
N ALA A 143 19.33 -13.53 8.62
CA ALA A 143 20.71 -13.47 9.09
C ALA A 143 21.56 -14.57 8.43
N GLY A 144 22.69 -14.16 7.84
CA GLY A 144 23.62 -15.06 7.16
C GLY A 144 23.33 -15.30 5.68
N ARG A 145 22.21 -14.78 5.13
CA ARG A 145 21.99 -14.74 3.67
C ARG A 145 22.65 -13.49 3.08
N THR A 146 23.30 -13.64 1.92
CA THR A 146 23.97 -12.51 1.26
C THR A 146 23.76 -12.52 -0.25
N LEU A 147 23.67 -11.35 -0.87
CA LEU A 147 23.77 -11.15 -2.31
C LEU A 147 24.98 -10.26 -2.59
N ASN A 148 25.94 -10.75 -3.37
CA ASN A 148 27.18 -10.02 -3.70
C ASN A 148 27.91 -9.49 -2.45
N GLY A 149 27.88 -10.24 -1.34
CA GLY A 149 28.51 -9.86 -0.07
C GLY A 149 27.68 -8.92 0.82
N GLN A 150 26.56 -8.38 0.32
CA GLN A 150 25.63 -7.58 1.11
C GLN A 150 24.62 -8.48 1.83
N PRO A 151 24.40 -8.33 3.15
CA PRO A 151 23.39 -9.11 3.86
C PRO A 151 21.98 -8.88 3.30
N LEU A 152 21.20 -9.93 3.05
CA LEU A 152 19.85 -9.78 2.48
C LEU A 152 18.94 -8.95 3.38
N ALA A 153 19.07 -9.04 4.71
CA ALA A 153 18.35 -8.18 5.64
C ALA A 153 18.59 -6.69 5.38
N GLU A 154 19.73 -6.30 4.81
CA GLU A 154 20.06 -4.90 4.49
C GLU A 154 19.54 -4.48 3.10
N LEU A 155 18.94 -5.41 2.36
CA LEU A 155 18.33 -5.23 1.04
C LEU A 155 16.81 -5.39 1.05
N ARG A 156 16.18 -5.55 2.22
CA ARG A 156 14.72 -5.68 2.36
C ARG A 156 14.09 -4.48 3.02
N GLN A 157 12.80 -4.33 2.80
CA GLN A 157 11.95 -3.35 3.46
C GLN A 157 10.66 -4.02 3.93
N PHE A 158 10.23 -3.72 5.14
CA PHE A 158 8.99 -4.22 5.73
C PHE A 158 8.22 -3.09 6.39
N GLY A 159 6.90 -3.10 6.26
CA GLY A 159 6.00 -2.14 6.89
C GLY A 159 4.77 -2.86 7.47
N MET A 160 4.41 -2.54 8.71
CA MET A 160 3.34 -3.22 9.45
C MET A 160 2.45 -2.23 10.19
N ALA A 161 1.17 -2.59 10.29
CA ALA A 161 0.19 -1.95 11.16
C ALA A 161 -0.69 -3.01 11.84
N ASP A 162 -1.04 -2.76 13.10
CA ASP A 162 -1.91 -3.62 13.90
C ASP A 162 -2.90 -2.78 14.73
N PHE A 163 -3.70 -3.45 15.57
CA PHE A 163 -4.62 -2.77 16.48
C PHE A 163 -4.07 -2.56 17.89
N ASN A 164 -2.85 -3.00 18.21
CA ASN A 164 -2.33 -3.01 19.57
C ASN A 164 -1.82 -1.62 19.95
N ASP A 165 -2.53 -0.91 20.82
CA ASP A 165 -2.17 0.42 21.30
C ASP A 165 -1.01 0.41 22.33
N GLY A 166 -0.21 -0.65 22.37
CA GLY A 166 0.77 -0.86 23.43
C GLY A 166 0.14 -1.04 24.82
N GLY A 167 -1.19 -1.20 24.93
CA GLY A 167 -1.96 -1.11 26.18
C GLY A 167 -1.83 -2.31 27.12
N GLY A 168 -1.08 -3.35 26.76
CA GLY A 168 -0.62 -4.31 27.75
C GLY A 168 0.46 -3.65 28.61
N GLN A 169 0.24 -3.54 29.92
CA GLN A 169 1.21 -2.99 30.90
C GLN A 169 2.63 -3.62 30.82
N PHE A 170 2.79 -4.70 30.05
CA PHE A 170 4.03 -5.44 29.83
C PHE A 170 4.53 -5.45 28.37
N SER A 171 3.86 -4.77 27.43
CA SER A 171 4.37 -4.66 26.05
C SER A 171 5.47 -3.60 26.00
N SER A 172 6.70 -4.04 25.77
CA SER A 172 7.85 -3.15 25.58
C SER A 172 7.84 -2.39 24.25
N SER A 173 6.87 -2.64 23.37
CA SER A 173 6.68 -1.91 22.12
C SER A 173 5.33 -1.18 22.14
N PRO A 174 5.31 0.15 22.36
CA PRO A 174 4.07 0.92 22.51
C PRO A 174 3.40 1.29 21.18
N ARG A 175 3.92 0.82 20.04
CA ARG A 175 3.49 1.27 18.70
C ARG A 175 2.60 0.24 18.03
N SER A 176 1.46 0.71 17.49
CA SER A 176 0.56 -0.06 16.62
C SER A 176 1.01 -0.08 15.16
N HIS A 177 2.20 0.45 14.87
CA HIS A 177 2.83 0.36 13.56
C HIS A 177 4.35 0.19 13.71
N GLY A 178 4.99 -0.23 12.64
CA GLY A 178 6.44 -0.30 12.58
C GLY A 178 6.91 -0.76 11.22
N GLY A 179 8.17 -0.50 10.94
CA GLY A 179 8.80 -0.97 9.73
C GLY A 179 10.31 -0.92 9.86
N TYR A 180 10.95 -1.26 8.76
CA TYR A 180 12.38 -1.21 8.63
C TYR A 180 12.77 -1.13 7.16
N THR A 181 13.71 -0.24 6.88
CA THR A 181 14.39 -0.11 5.60
C THR A 181 15.84 -0.57 5.71
N GLY A 182 16.22 -1.53 4.86
CA GLY A 182 17.59 -1.98 4.73
C GLY A 182 18.52 -0.86 4.27
N LYS A 183 19.62 -0.64 5.02
CA LYS A 183 20.57 0.45 4.77
C LYS A 183 21.36 0.30 3.45
N SER A 184 21.43 -0.90 2.88
CA SER A 184 22.19 -1.18 1.66
C SER A 184 21.34 -1.12 0.40
N LEU A 185 20.01 -0.86 0.53
CA LEU A 185 19.13 -0.66 -0.61
C LEU A 185 19.62 0.48 -1.53
N ALA A 186 19.94 1.64 -0.95
CA ALA A 186 20.43 2.79 -1.69
C ALA A 186 21.70 2.47 -2.50
N GLU A 187 22.68 1.86 -1.86
CA GLU A 187 23.96 1.46 -2.49
C GLU A 187 23.73 0.51 -3.68
N VAL A 188 22.83 -0.48 -3.52
CA VAL A 188 22.51 -1.40 -4.60
C VAL A 188 21.87 -0.68 -5.79
N TYR A 189 20.93 0.23 -5.55
CA TYR A 189 20.31 1.00 -6.65
C TYR A 189 21.28 1.94 -7.34
N GLU A 190 22.14 2.63 -6.57
CA GLU A 190 23.19 3.48 -7.12
C GLU A 190 24.16 2.67 -7.98
N SER A 191 24.52 1.45 -7.55
CA SER A 191 25.38 0.55 -8.34
C SER A 191 24.72 0.07 -9.64
N MET A 192 23.39 0.08 -9.70
CA MET A 192 22.60 -0.19 -10.91
C MET A 192 22.40 1.07 -11.78
N GLY A 193 22.94 2.22 -11.38
CA GLY A 193 22.81 3.48 -12.09
C GLY A 193 21.53 4.25 -11.79
N ILE A 194 20.74 3.82 -10.79
CA ILE A 194 19.52 4.52 -10.38
C ILE A 194 19.88 5.49 -9.24
N LEU A 195 20.06 6.75 -9.59
CA LEU A 195 20.54 7.80 -8.69
C LEU A 195 19.39 8.67 -8.15
N ASN A 196 19.67 9.46 -7.11
CA ASN A 196 18.73 10.45 -6.55
C ASN A 196 17.39 9.86 -6.05
N THR A 197 17.43 8.62 -5.58
CA THR A 197 16.26 7.93 -5.02
C THR A 197 16.24 8.05 -3.50
N GLU A 198 15.06 7.90 -2.92
CA GLU A 198 14.83 7.82 -1.49
C GLU A 198 14.49 6.37 -1.07
N GLN A 199 15.01 5.95 0.08
CA GLN A 199 14.71 4.67 0.72
C GLN A 199 14.37 4.93 2.18
N VAL A 200 13.09 5.07 2.47
CA VAL A 200 12.62 5.45 3.81
C VAL A 200 11.33 4.73 4.16
N ASP A 201 11.08 4.64 5.46
CA ASP A 201 9.83 4.17 6.03
C ASP A 201 9.36 5.13 7.13
N GLY A 202 8.06 5.17 7.36
CA GLY A 202 7.47 6.09 8.32
C GLY A 202 5.99 5.81 8.52
N GLY A 203 5.55 5.85 9.77
CA GLY A 203 4.14 5.68 10.14
C GLY A 203 3.74 6.65 11.23
N ALA A 204 2.47 6.60 11.59
CA ALA A 204 1.99 7.26 12.77
C ALA A 204 0.94 6.40 13.45
N ASP A 205 0.99 6.41 14.78
CA ASP A 205 -0.09 5.90 15.61
C ASP A 205 -1.20 6.96 15.66
N ARG A 206 -2.44 6.54 15.38
CA ARG A 206 -3.63 6.89 16.16
C ARG A 206 -3.83 8.37 16.53
N ARG A 207 -3.79 9.24 15.52
CA ARG A 207 -4.58 10.49 15.54
C ARG A 207 -6.05 10.17 15.20
N ASP A 208 -6.98 11.06 15.58
CA ASP A 208 -8.44 10.83 15.54
C ASP A 208 -8.94 9.70 16.47
N GLY A 209 -8.99 9.98 17.79
CA GLY A 209 -9.67 9.09 18.74
C GLY A 209 -9.11 7.66 18.84
N ARG A 210 -7.86 7.43 18.41
CA ARG A 210 -7.20 6.11 18.35
C ARG A 210 -7.77 5.15 17.30
N ARG A 211 -8.37 5.65 16.23
CA ARG A 211 -8.99 4.78 15.23
C ARG A 211 -7.99 4.11 14.29
N TYR A 212 -7.09 4.86 13.67
CA TYR A 212 -6.22 4.32 12.62
C TYR A 212 -4.77 4.16 13.05
N SER A 213 -4.11 3.11 12.58
CA SER A 213 -2.66 2.97 12.62
C SER A 213 -2.17 2.68 11.21
N PHE A 214 -1.04 3.27 10.79
CA PHE A 214 -0.52 3.04 9.45
C PHE A 214 1.01 3.10 9.39
N HIS A 215 1.54 2.50 8.33
CA HIS A 215 2.96 2.54 8.02
C HIS A 215 3.17 2.62 6.52
N ALA A 216 3.87 3.66 6.08
CA ALA A 216 4.21 3.91 4.69
C ALA A 216 5.71 3.66 4.46
N GLN A 217 6.08 3.17 3.29
CA GLN A 217 7.45 2.82 2.96
C GLN A 217 7.73 3.02 1.46
N GLY A 218 8.96 3.39 1.14
CA GLY A 218 9.41 3.66 -0.22
C GLY A 218 10.85 3.22 -0.43
N ASN A 219 11.15 2.66 -1.59
CA ASN A 219 12.50 2.33 -2.05
C ASN A 219 12.58 2.56 -3.56
N VAL A 220 13.61 3.24 -4.08
CA VAL A 220 13.67 3.70 -5.49
C VAL A 220 12.60 4.76 -5.81
N VAL A 221 12.20 5.54 -4.79
CA VAL A 221 11.17 6.57 -4.97
C VAL A 221 11.75 7.96 -5.12
N ALA A 222 11.00 8.88 -5.73
CA ALA A 222 11.30 10.31 -5.68
C ALA A 222 11.27 10.81 -4.23
N ALA A 223 12.18 11.72 -3.89
CA ALA A 223 12.23 12.31 -2.56
C ALA A 223 10.89 12.95 -2.18
N GLY A 224 10.36 12.56 -1.01
CA GLY A 224 9.07 13.05 -0.52
C GLY A 224 7.89 12.15 -0.88
N THR A 225 8.07 11.07 -1.64
CA THR A 225 6.99 10.10 -1.93
C THR A 225 6.38 9.53 -0.67
N VAL A 226 7.21 9.10 0.30
CA VAL A 226 6.70 8.55 1.57
C VAL A 226 6.06 9.62 2.44
N ALA A 227 6.58 10.85 2.42
CA ALA A 227 5.94 11.98 3.09
C ALA A 227 4.55 12.27 2.48
N GLY A 228 4.44 12.30 1.15
CA GLY A 228 3.19 12.49 0.42
C GLY A 228 2.14 11.41 0.74
N MET A 229 2.54 10.14 0.84
CA MET A 229 1.63 9.07 1.28
C MET A 229 1.11 9.32 2.70
N ARG A 230 1.99 9.68 3.63
CA ARG A 230 1.63 9.93 5.03
C ARG A 230 0.68 11.13 5.12
N ASP A 231 0.97 12.20 4.38
CA ASP A 231 0.14 13.39 4.33
C ASP A 231 -1.24 13.06 3.73
N GLY A 232 -1.30 12.31 2.62
CA GLY A 232 -2.57 11.88 2.04
C GLY A 232 -3.41 11.02 3.00
N PHE A 233 -2.78 10.14 3.79
CA PHE A 233 -3.50 9.35 4.80
C PHE A 233 -4.08 10.22 5.94
N LEU A 234 -3.36 11.28 6.32
CA LEU A 234 -3.68 12.16 7.45
C LEU A 234 -4.62 13.32 7.07
N LEU A 235 -4.50 13.88 5.86
CA LEU A 235 -5.33 14.99 5.37
C LEU A 235 -6.81 14.63 5.29
N ALA A 236 -7.12 13.35 5.15
CA ALA A 236 -8.46 12.81 5.31
C ALA A 236 -9.13 13.18 6.65
N ASP A 237 -8.42 13.69 7.67
CA ASP A 237 -9.03 14.16 8.91
C ASP A 237 -9.40 15.66 8.91
N GLU A 238 -8.80 16.47 8.04
CA GLU A 238 -8.83 17.94 8.18
C GLU A 238 -9.96 18.61 7.40
N ASP A 239 -10.49 17.96 6.35
CA ASP A 239 -11.59 18.48 5.55
C ASP A 239 -12.91 17.75 5.91
N GLU A 240 -13.58 18.23 6.97
CA GLU A 240 -14.86 17.67 7.45
C GLU A 240 -16.01 17.82 6.43
N SER A 241 -15.77 18.47 5.28
CA SER A 241 -16.79 18.70 4.27
C SER A 241 -16.84 17.57 3.24
N ASP A 242 -17.70 16.57 3.51
CA ASP A 242 -18.12 15.53 2.53
C ASP A 242 -16.98 14.74 1.86
N ASP A 243 -15.79 14.67 2.48
CA ASP A 243 -14.65 14.10 1.79
C ASP A 243 -14.75 12.57 1.74
N MET A 244 -15.04 12.06 0.55
CA MET A 244 -15.25 10.65 0.20
C MET A 244 -14.09 9.72 0.61
N TYR A 245 -12.92 10.31 0.91
CA TYR A 245 -11.70 9.61 1.28
C TYR A 245 -11.46 9.50 2.80
N SER A 246 -12.22 10.20 3.64
CA SER A 246 -11.92 10.31 5.09
C SER A 246 -12.49 9.18 5.96
N CYS A 247 -13.61 8.60 5.53
CA CYS A 247 -14.54 7.93 6.43
C CYS A 247 -14.13 6.52 6.87
N ASP A 248 -13.31 5.83 6.08
CA ASP A 248 -12.82 4.48 6.35
C ASP A 248 -11.38 4.28 5.86
N VAL A 249 -10.80 3.13 6.20
CA VAL A 249 -9.41 2.80 5.85
C VAL A 249 -9.19 2.73 4.34
N ALA A 250 -10.19 2.32 3.55
CA ALA A 250 -10.08 2.24 2.09
C ALA A 250 -9.92 3.63 1.48
N GLY A 251 -10.73 4.60 1.92
CA GLY A 251 -10.62 5.99 1.48
C GLY A 251 -9.26 6.61 1.79
N ARG A 252 -8.72 6.36 2.99
CA ARG A 252 -7.43 6.92 3.42
C ARG A 252 -6.25 6.32 2.67
N LEU A 253 -6.28 5.01 2.44
CA LEU A 253 -5.30 4.34 1.59
C LEU A 253 -5.35 4.92 0.17
N MET A 254 -6.55 5.15 -0.39
CA MET A 254 -6.69 5.77 -1.70
C MET A 254 -6.15 7.21 -1.71
N SER A 255 -6.51 8.04 -0.73
CA SER A 255 -5.99 9.41 -0.58
C SER A 255 -4.46 9.46 -0.55
N SER A 256 -3.84 8.50 0.14
CA SER A 256 -2.38 8.36 0.20
C SER A 256 -1.76 8.18 -1.18
N MET A 257 -2.33 7.30 -2.00
CA MET A 257 -1.83 7.03 -3.34
C MET A 257 -2.08 8.21 -4.29
N VAL A 258 -3.28 8.81 -4.24
CA VAL A 258 -3.63 9.99 -5.05
C VAL A 258 -2.69 11.15 -4.76
N ARG A 259 -2.36 11.39 -3.49
CA ARG A 259 -1.45 12.46 -3.08
C ARG A 259 -0.04 12.30 -3.68
N VAL A 260 0.43 11.07 -3.83
CA VAL A 260 1.72 10.78 -4.50
C VAL A 260 1.62 11.11 -5.99
N ALA A 261 0.61 10.56 -6.68
CA ALA A 261 0.44 10.74 -8.11
C ALA A 261 0.23 12.23 -8.51
N GLU A 262 -0.65 12.95 -7.79
CA GLU A 262 -0.89 14.38 -8.03
C GLU A 262 0.34 15.27 -7.73
N GLY A 263 1.23 14.79 -6.87
CA GLY A 263 2.50 15.46 -6.56
C GLY A 263 3.58 15.28 -7.63
N GLY A 264 3.35 14.47 -8.67
CA GLY A 264 4.40 14.05 -9.60
C GLY A 264 5.51 13.24 -8.89
N LEU A 265 5.15 12.54 -7.82
CA LEU A 265 6.02 11.68 -7.03
C LEU A 265 5.77 10.21 -7.40
N GLY A 266 6.53 9.28 -6.83
CA GLY A 266 6.38 7.85 -7.10
C GLY A 266 7.71 7.18 -7.37
N ASP A 267 7.71 6.17 -8.23
CA ASP A 267 8.91 5.45 -8.62
C ASP A 267 9.77 6.25 -9.61
N MET A 268 11.04 6.46 -9.27
CA MET A 268 11.95 7.21 -10.13
C MET A 268 12.14 6.57 -11.51
N ARG A 269 12.09 5.24 -11.61
CA ARG A 269 12.16 4.54 -12.90
C ARG A 269 11.01 4.94 -13.81
N CYS A 270 9.80 5.11 -13.26
CA CYS A 270 8.62 5.46 -14.05
C CYS A 270 8.55 6.95 -14.35
N ILE A 271 8.99 7.77 -13.41
CA ILE A 271 9.11 9.21 -13.64
C ILE A 271 10.07 9.47 -14.81
N ASP A 272 11.21 8.78 -14.85
CA ASP A 272 12.24 8.96 -15.87
C ASP A 272 11.90 8.23 -17.19
N ASP A 273 11.49 6.96 -17.14
CA ASP A 273 11.34 6.11 -18.33
C ASP A 273 9.92 6.09 -18.93
N HIS A 274 8.90 6.48 -18.15
CA HIS A 274 7.49 6.36 -18.53
C HIS A 274 6.74 7.70 -18.56
N GLY A 275 7.45 8.78 -18.90
CA GLY A 275 6.82 10.09 -19.17
C GLY A 275 6.21 10.75 -17.95
N GLY A 276 6.75 10.50 -16.75
CA GLY A 276 6.33 11.16 -15.52
C GLY A 276 5.18 10.48 -14.77
N VAL A 277 4.75 9.27 -15.18
CA VAL A 277 3.79 8.49 -14.38
C VAL A 277 4.42 8.02 -13.08
N SER A 278 3.61 7.86 -12.04
CA SER A 278 4.09 7.49 -10.70
C SER A 278 4.52 6.03 -10.60
N ALA A 279 3.99 5.16 -11.46
CA ALA A 279 4.16 3.71 -11.47
C ALA A 279 3.64 3.10 -12.78
N THR A 280 3.91 1.81 -13.01
CA THR A 280 3.27 1.01 -14.08
C THR A 280 2.16 0.10 -13.55
N GLY A 281 2.12 -0.22 -12.26
CA GLY A 281 1.02 -0.98 -11.65
C GLY A 281 0.73 -0.49 -10.24
N ALA A 282 -0.53 -0.63 -9.81
CA ALA A 282 -1.00 -0.18 -8.50
C ALA A 282 -2.13 -1.07 -7.97
N PHE A 283 -2.28 -1.13 -6.66
CA PHE A 283 -3.40 -1.83 -6.02
C PHE A 283 -3.93 -1.12 -4.78
N LEU A 284 -5.16 -1.46 -4.43
CA LEU A 284 -5.82 -1.14 -3.17
C LEU A 284 -6.54 -2.41 -2.68
N HIS A 285 -6.27 -2.83 -1.45
CA HIS A 285 -6.92 -3.99 -0.86
C HIS A 285 -7.24 -3.78 0.62
N VAL A 286 -8.40 -4.25 1.07
CA VAL A 286 -8.82 -4.22 2.47
C VAL A 286 -9.54 -5.51 2.81
N ASP A 287 -9.15 -6.12 3.92
CA ASP A 287 -9.77 -7.30 4.52
C ASP A 287 -10.80 -6.91 5.59
N ASN A 288 -11.92 -7.64 5.58
CA ASN A 288 -12.84 -7.69 6.72
C ASN A 288 -12.22 -8.46 7.89
N PRO A 289 -12.79 -8.33 9.12
CA PRO A 289 -12.29 -9.05 10.29
C PRO A 289 -12.33 -10.59 10.16
N ASP A 290 -13.22 -11.13 9.32
CA ASP A 290 -13.33 -12.57 9.05
C ASP A 290 -12.38 -13.05 7.93
N GLY A 291 -11.59 -12.15 7.34
CA GLY A 291 -10.68 -12.43 6.24
C GLY A 291 -11.35 -12.48 4.87
N THR A 292 -12.64 -12.13 4.77
CA THR A 292 -13.25 -11.87 3.47
C THR A 292 -12.77 -10.52 2.92
N GLU A 293 -12.73 -10.41 1.60
CA GLU A 293 -12.39 -9.17 0.92
C GLU A 293 -13.47 -8.10 1.15
N TRP A 294 -13.06 -6.89 1.55
CA TRP A 294 -13.94 -5.71 1.62
C TRP A 294 -13.89 -4.91 0.32
N ILE A 295 -12.68 -4.70 -0.20
CA ILE A 295 -12.42 -4.15 -1.51
C ILE A 295 -11.09 -4.71 -2.02
N HIS A 296 -11.04 -5.04 -3.30
CA HIS A 296 -9.80 -5.29 -4.02
C HIS A 296 -9.87 -4.64 -5.39
N VAL A 297 -8.89 -3.80 -5.66
CA VAL A 297 -8.65 -3.19 -6.96
C VAL A 297 -7.19 -3.41 -7.26
N ASN A 298 -6.91 -4.06 -8.38
CA ASN A 298 -5.55 -4.31 -8.86
C ASN A 298 -5.47 -3.86 -10.31
N GLU A 299 -4.50 -3.01 -10.62
CA GLU A 299 -4.24 -2.51 -11.96
C GLU A 299 -2.82 -2.83 -12.37
N VAL A 300 -2.70 -3.56 -13.47
CA VAL A 300 -1.43 -3.93 -14.07
C VAL A 300 -1.32 -3.19 -15.39
N GLY A 301 -0.44 -2.19 -15.42
CA GLY A 301 -0.18 -1.38 -16.60
C GLY A 301 1.21 -1.60 -17.17
N ASP A 302 1.47 -0.85 -18.23
CA ASP A 302 2.72 -0.82 -19.00
C ASP A 302 3.41 0.55 -18.95
N GLY A 303 2.88 1.48 -18.14
CA GLY A 303 3.34 2.86 -18.01
C GLY A 303 2.87 3.79 -19.13
N SER A 304 1.92 3.37 -19.97
CA SER A 304 1.27 4.26 -20.95
C SER A 304 0.21 5.19 -20.35
N TYR A 305 -0.20 4.94 -19.11
CA TYR A 305 -1.16 5.72 -18.33
C TYR A 305 -0.81 5.67 -16.83
N GLU A 306 -1.45 6.50 -16.02
CA GLU A 306 -1.25 6.54 -14.56
C GLU A 306 -2.12 5.45 -13.87
N PRO A 307 -1.54 4.34 -13.38
CA PRO A 307 -2.31 3.26 -12.77
C PRO A 307 -3.00 3.65 -11.47
N VAL A 308 -2.45 4.61 -10.71
CA VAL A 308 -3.11 5.11 -9.49
C VAL A 308 -4.45 5.78 -9.83
N GLU A 309 -4.55 6.45 -10.98
CA GLU A 309 -5.78 7.07 -11.44
C GLU A 309 -6.84 6.01 -11.80
N GLU A 310 -6.46 4.92 -12.44
CA GLU A 310 -7.37 3.81 -12.73
C GLU A 310 -7.87 3.12 -11.45
N VAL A 311 -6.97 2.91 -10.47
CA VAL A 311 -7.35 2.40 -9.14
C VAL A 311 -8.33 3.36 -8.46
N ARG A 312 -8.08 4.68 -8.56
CA ARG A 312 -8.99 5.72 -8.04
C ARG A 312 -10.37 5.62 -8.69
N GLN A 313 -10.48 5.56 -10.01
CA GLN A 313 -11.77 5.48 -10.70
C GLN A 313 -12.58 4.24 -10.28
N ARG A 314 -11.93 3.08 -10.14
CA ARG A 314 -12.58 1.85 -9.67
C ARG A 314 -12.99 1.94 -8.20
N PHE A 315 -12.18 2.56 -7.34
CA PHE A 315 -12.54 2.87 -5.97
C PHE A 315 -13.79 3.78 -5.90
N LEU A 316 -13.85 4.82 -6.73
CA LEU A 316 -14.99 5.72 -6.83
C LEU A 316 -16.26 5.01 -7.28
N GLU A 317 -16.16 4.10 -8.25
CA GLU A 317 -17.29 3.26 -8.68
C GLU A 317 -17.77 2.35 -7.54
N TRP A 318 -16.85 1.66 -6.85
CA TRP A 318 -17.17 0.84 -5.69
C TRP A 318 -17.86 1.66 -4.60
N ARG A 319 -17.40 2.90 -4.36
CA ARG A 319 -17.93 3.80 -3.34
C ARG A 319 -19.39 4.19 -3.56
N LYS A 320 -19.89 4.18 -4.81
CA LYS A 320 -21.32 4.41 -5.10
C LYS A 320 -22.24 3.40 -4.40
N SER A 321 -21.77 2.17 -4.19
CA SER A 321 -22.51 1.11 -3.47
C SER A 321 -22.06 0.92 -2.02
N HIS A 322 -20.97 1.58 -1.62
CA HIS A 322 -20.39 1.50 -0.26
C HIS A 322 -20.19 2.91 0.33
N PRO A 323 -21.27 3.72 0.42
CA PRO A 323 -21.15 5.10 0.86
C PRO A 323 -20.61 5.19 2.29
N CYS A 324 -19.94 6.29 2.60
CA CYS A 324 -19.46 6.57 3.93
C CYS A 324 -20.62 6.55 4.96
N PRO A 325 -20.45 5.92 6.13
CA PRO A 325 -21.42 6.01 7.21
C PRO A 325 -21.61 7.49 7.61
N GLY A 326 -22.82 8.02 7.45
CA GLY A 326 -23.12 9.44 7.70
C GLY A 326 -23.18 10.34 6.46
N GLY A 327 -22.91 9.81 5.27
CA GLY A 327 -23.10 10.56 4.02
C GLY A 327 -24.57 10.94 3.80
N ILE A 328 -24.79 12.16 3.30
CA ILE A 328 -26.08 12.83 3.03
C ILE A 328 -26.91 12.11 1.92
N GLY A 329 -26.62 10.84 1.63
CA GLY A 329 -27.15 10.09 0.48
C GLY A 329 -28.46 9.36 0.71
N ASN A 330 -29.06 9.40 1.91
CA ASN A 330 -30.34 8.70 2.13
C ASN A 330 -31.38 9.45 2.96
N GLU A 331 -31.21 10.76 3.09
CA GLU A 331 -32.30 11.65 3.49
C GLU A 331 -33.11 12.06 2.25
N THR A 332 -33.81 11.08 1.67
CA THR A 332 -35.19 11.34 1.22
C THR A 332 -36.13 11.29 2.43
N SER A 333 -35.69 11.83 3.57
CA SER A 333 -36.59 12.48 4.51
C SER A 333 -37.23 13.61 3.70
N VAL A 334 -38.37 13.28 3.10
CA VAL A 334 -39.35 14.26 2.70
C VAL A 334 -39.55 15.12 3.94
N TRP A 335 -38.90 16.28 3.97
CA TRP A 335 -39.31 17.41 4.79
C TRP A 335 -40.72 17.72 4.32
N THR A 336 -41.67 16.96 4.84
CA THR A 336 -43.06 17.33 4.80
C THR A 336 -43.05 18.59 5.63
N ILE A 337 -43.15 19.73 4.95
CA ILE A 337 -43.44 21.00 5.60
C ILE A 337 -44.81 20.79 6.23
N VAL A 338 -44.81 20.26 7.44
CA VAL A 338 -45.94 20.42 8.33
C VAL A 338 -45.89 21.90 8.66
N ASN A 339 -46.76 22.68 8.04
CA ASN A 339 -47.11 24.01 8.47
C ASN A 339 -47.64 23.91 9.91
N GLY A 340 -46.73 23.75 10.86
CA GLY A 340 -46.97 23.77 12.29
C GLY A 340 -46.63 25.15 12.76
N THR A 341 -47.67 25.93 13.02
CA THR A 341 -47.63 27.20 13.73
C THR A 341 -46.78 27.08 15.00
N ASP A 342 -45.69 27.83 14.95
CA ASP A 342 -44.89 28.40 16.05
C ASP A 342 -45.64 28.49 17.40
N PRO A 343 -45.14 27.84 18.47
CA PRO A 343 -45.29 28.35 19.82
C PRO A 343 -43.94 28.86 20.33
N SER A 344 -43.84 30.19 20.36
CA SER A 344 -43.15 31.03 21.36
C SER A 344 -42.14 30.34 22.30
N PRO A 345 -40.86 30.75 22.31
CA PRO A 345 -39.94 30.37 23.37
C PRO A 345 -40.26 31.22 24.62
N ASP A 346 -40.84 30.59 25.62
CA ASP A 346 -40.92 31.16 26.97
C ASP A 346 -39.81 30.57 27.85
N GLU A 347 -39.22 31.48 28.62
CA GLU A 347 -38.08 31.30 29.50
C GLU A 347 -38.31 30.19 30.54
N THR A 348 -37.25 29.47 30.94
CA THR A 348 -36.88 29.38 32.36
C THR A 348 -35.56 28.66 32.60
N ASP A 349 -34.69 29.36 33.32
CA ASP A 349 -33.49 28.89 33.99
C ASP A 349 -33.77 27.73 34.97
N ALA A 350 -32.84 26.77 35.04
CA ALA A 350 -32.61 26.00 36.26
C ALA A 350 -31.17 25.45 36.32
N HIS A 351 -30.37 26.11 37.17
CA HIS A 351 -29.23 25.56 37.89
C HIS A 351 -29.48 24.13 38.42
N ILE A 352 -28.62 23.16 38.10
CA ILE A 352 -28.34 22.03 39.01
C ILE A 352 -26.85 21.67 38.98
N SER A 353 -26.32 21.61 40.19
CA SER A 353 -24.96 21.38 40.67
C SER A 353 -24.43 19.96 40.45
N SER A 354 -23.13 19.86 40.22
CA SER A 354 -22.33 18.63 40.39
C SER A 354 -22.39 18.09 41.83
N PRO A 355 -22.21 16.77 41.99
CA PRO A 355 -21.39 16.29 43.10
C PRO A 355 -20.34 15.25 42.68
N GLU A 356 -19.12 15.55 43.09
CA GLU A 356 -18.12 14.71 43.76
C GLU A 356 -18.09 13.18 43.53
N SER A 357 -16.88 12.75 43.18
CA SER A 357 -16.35 11.39 43.30
C SER A 357 -16.32 10.86 44.74
N PRO A 358 -16.24 9.52 44.89
CA PRO A 358 -15.31 8.99 45.87
C PRO A 358 -14.39 7.87 45.34
N ASP A 359 -13.22 7.85 45.98
CA ASP A 359 -12.07 6.96 45.83
C ASP A 359 -12.31 5.48 46.13
N SER A 360 -11.32 4.67 45.66
CA SER A 360 -10.81 3.41 46.25
C SER A 360 -11.74 2.19 46.11
N ASN A 361 -11.30 0.94 45.96
CA ASN A 361 -10.15 0.28 46.57
C ASN A 361 -9.95 -1.15 45.99
N SER A 362 -8.72 -1.68 46.07
CA SER A 362 -8.31 -3.06 46.42
C SER A 362 -8.97 -4.33 45.79
N GLY A 363 -8.11 -5.26 45.33
CA GLY A 363 -8.35 -6.71 45.38
C GLY A 363 -7.87 -7.45 44.13
N SER A 364 -6.62 -7.92 44.07
CA SER A 364 -6.20 -9.28 44.46
C SER A 364 -7.15 -10.38 43.97
N SER A 365 -6.70 -11.22 43.02
CA SER A 365 -6.67 -12.68 43.16
C SER A 365 -6.11 -13.38 41.93
N ARG A 366 -5.14 -14.27 42.20
CA ARG A 366 -4.58 -15.26 41.30
C ARG A 366 -5.66 -16.24 40.81
N SER A 367 -5.53 -16.72 39.58
CA SER A 367 -5.94 -18.08 39.22
C SER A 367 -5.12 -18.60 38.03
N THR A 368 -4.13 -19.42 38.38
CA THR A 368 -3.57 -20.50 37.59
C THR A 368 -4.63 -21.59 37.35
N ALA A 369 -4.77 -22.10 36.11
CA ALA A 369 -4.80 -23.54 35.81
C ALA A 369 -5.20 -23.87 34.36
N TYR A 370 -4.37 -24.75 33.76
CA TYR A 370 -4.72 -25.91 32.93
C TYR A 370 -5.04 -25.80 31.43
N ILE A 371 -4.02 -26.20 30.66
CA ILE A 371 -3.95 -27.34 29.70
C ILE A 371 -5.25 -27.71 28.97
N GLY A 372 -5.25 -27.49 27.66
CA GLY A 372 -6.13 -28.16 26.70
C GLY A 372 -5.35 -28.43 25.40
N ASN A 373 -5.03 -29.71 25.17
CA ASN A 373 -4.48 -30.23 23.92
C ASN A 373 -5.39 -29.85 22.74
N LEU A 374 -4.82 -29.35 21.64
CA LEU A 374 -5.53 -29.32 20.35
C LEU A 374 -4.67 -29.93 19.26
N ALA A 375 -5.29 -30.91 18.60
CA ALA A 375 -4.71 -31.78 17.60
C ALA A 375 -4.28 -31.02 16.34
N ILE A 376 -3.08 -31.35 15.86
CA ILE A 376 -2.50 -30.92 14.61
C ILE A 376 -3.16 -31.73 13.48
N PHE A 377 -4.00 -31.10 12.66
CA PHE A 377 -4.37 -31.63 11.35
C PHE A 377 -3.43 -31.06 10.30
N GLY A 378 -2.48 -31.88 9.86
CA GLY A 378 -1.59 -31.55 8.74
C GLY A 378 -2.32 -31.71 7.41
N PHE A 379 -2.58 -30.59 6.73
CA PHE A 379 -2.85 -30.59 5.30
C PHE A 379 -1.54 -30.28 4.56
N ALA A 380 -0.97 -31.31 3.94
CA ALA A 380 0.16 -31.17 3.03
C ALA A 380 -0.33 -30.56 1.71
N PHE A 381 -0.03 -29.28 1.47
CA PHE A 381 -0.11 -28.71 0.13
C PHE A 381 1.20 -29.01 -0.61
N ILE A 382 1.11 -29.89 -1.61
CA ILE A 382 2.17 -30.16 -2.57
C ILE A 382 2.11 -29.04 -3.62
N PHE A 383 3.00 -28.05 -3.53
CA PHE A 383 3.31 -27.19 -4.67
C PHE A 383 4.40 -27.86 -5.52
N THR A 384 4.01 -28.30 -6.71
CA THR A 384 4.94 -28.76 -7.74
C THR A 384 5.83 -27.62 -8.19
N LYS A 385 7.11 -27.74 -7.85
CA LYS A 385 8.23 -26.95 -8.38
C LYS A 385 8.25 -27.08 -9.91
N ARG A 386 7.83 -26.04 -10.63
CA ARG A 386 8.04 -25.95 -12.08
C ARG A 386 9.48 -25.51 -12.29
N ASN A 387 10.36 -26.48 -12.55
CA ASN A 387 11.68 -26.23 -13.08
C ASN A 387 11.53 -25.60 -14.47
N ILE A 388 11.93 -24.35 -14.62
CA ILE A 388 12.21 -23.76 -15.93
C ILE A 388 13.71 -23.96 -16.14
N ALA A 389 14.01 -24.75 -17.17
CA ALA A 389 15.34 -25.04 -17.68
C ALA A 389 15.85 -23.94 -18.59
#